data_AF-A0AAV5F0L2-F1
#
_entry.id   AF-A0AAV5F0L2-F1
#
_cell.length_a   1.000
_cell.length_b   1.000
_cell.length_c   1.000
_cell.angle_alpha   90.00
_cell.angle_beta   90.00
_cell.angle_gamma   90.00
#
_symmetry.space_group_name_H-M   'P 1'
#
loop_
_entity.id
_entity.type
_entity.pdbx_description
1 polymer ?
#
loop_
_entity_poly.entity_id
_entity_poly.type
_entity_poly.pdbx_seq_one_letter_code
_entity_poly.pdbx_strand_id
1 'polypeptide(L)'
;MQVLVLCFILTAFGYGITGVTGYLMYGASTQSQITLNLPRGNLSSKIAIYTTLVNPLTKYALFVIPIADAIEDSLRVANSRPVSLAIRTALVVGTTVVALTVPLFGYVTMLTGALLASSVIMLMPCVCYLKISSMTSKKLGFERVVCVCISVLAVGIAVVGTFVSFKHIVRSL
;
A
#
# COMPACT_ATOMS: atom_id res chain seq x y z
N MET A 1 12.59 12.55 -16.43
CA MET A 1 13.42 12.05 -15.30
C MET A 1 13.61 13.09 -14.20
N GLN A 2 14.01 14.34 -14.51
CA GLN A 2 14.24 15.39 -13.49
C GLN A 2 13.01 15.68 -12.62
N VAL A 3 11.81 15.78 -13.21
CA VAL A 3 10.57 16.01 -12.45
C VAL A 3 10.25 14.87 -11.49
N LEU A 4 10.46 13.62 -11.91
CA LEU A 4 10.20 12.43 -11.08
C LEU A 4 11.15 12.39 -9.86
N VAL A 5 12.43 12.68 -10.06
CA VAL A 5 13.42 12.76 -8.99
C VAL A 5 13.06 13.89 -8.02
N LEU A 6 12.69 15.07 -8.54
CA LEU A 6 12.26 16.20 -7.72
C LEU A 6 11.02 15.85 -6.88
N CYS A 7 10.00 15.25 -7.49
CA CYS A 7 8.80 14.81 -6.77
C CYS A 7 9.12 13.78 -5.69
N PHE A 8 10.02 12.83 -5.97
CA PHE A 8 10.43 11.81 -5.00
C PHE A 8 11.14 12.44 -3.79
N ILE A 9 12.09 13.35 -4.04
CA ILE A 9 12.82 14.07 -2.98
C ILE A 9 11.86 14.91 -2.13
N LEU A 10 10.98 15.69 -2.78
CA LEU A 10 9.99 16.51 -2.07
C LEU A 10 9.04 15.67 -1.23
N THR A 11 8.59 14.53 -1.75
CA THR A 11 7.69 13.62 -1.05
C THR A 11 8.39 12.96 0.15
N ALA A 12 9.62 12.47 -0.05
CA ALA A 12 10.41 11.87 1.02
C ALA A 12 10.68 12.87 2.15
N PHE A 13 11.03 14.11 1.79
CA PHE A 13 11.25 15.18 2.75
C PHE A 13 9.97 15.56 3.50
N GLY A 14 8.84 15.70 2.80
CA GLY A 14 7.55 16.02 3.40
C GLY A 14 7.08 14.95 4.39
N TYR A 15 7.19 13.67 4.03
CA TYR A 15 6.89 12.57 4.95
C TYR A 15 7.88 12.52 6.12
N GLY A 16 9.17 12.77 5.87
CA GLY A 16 10.19 12.86 6.91
C GLY A 16 9.88 13.94 7.95
N ILE A 17 9.58 15.16 7.52
CA ILE A 17 9.19 16.26 8.41
C ILE A 17 7.97 15.83 9.22
N THR A 18 6.91 15.34 8.57
CA THR A 18 5.67 14.95 9.24
C THR A 18 5.90 13.86 10.29
N GLY A 19 6.80 12.91 10.04
CA GLY A 19 7.18 11.89 11.00
C GLY A 19 7.91 12.47 12.22
N VAL A 20 8.88 13.37 11.98
CA VAL A 20 9.65 14.02 13.06
C VAL A 20 8.76 14.91 13.92
N THR A 21 7.93 15.78 13.33
CA THR A 21 6.99 16.61 14.10
C THR A 21 5.94 15.78 14.82
N GLY A 22 5.42 14.71 14.18
CA GLY A 22 4.47 13.79 14.82
C GLY A 22 5.06 13.18 16.10
N TYR A 23 6.30 12.70 16.04
CA TYR A 23 7.00 12.15 17.21
C TYR A 23 7.28 13.21 18.29
N LEU A 24 7.71 14.42 17.89
CA LEU A 24 7.95 15.51 18.85
C LEU A 24 6.68 15.99 19.55
N MET A 25 5.52 15.93 18.88
CA MET A 25 4.24 16.38 19.44
C MET A 25 3.59 15.38 20.41
N TYR A 26 3.67 14.08 20.13
CA TYR A 26 2.97 13.04 20.91
C TYR A 26 3.92 12.10 21.69
N GLY A 27 5.23 12.23 21.49
CA GLY A 27 6.26 11.45 22.16
C GLY A 27 6.07 9.94 22.00
N ALA A 28 6.35 9.19 23.07
CA ALA A 28 6.18 7.73 23.10
C ALA A 28 4.72 7.25 23.00
N SER A 29 3.72 8.16 23.07
CA SER A 29 2.29 7.82 22.95
C SER A 29 1.77 7.88 21.50
N THR A 30 2.65 8.09 20.51
CA THR A 30 2.27 8.22 19.10
C THR A 30 1.65 6.92 18.55
N GLN A 31 0.31 6.91 18.41
CA GLN A 31 -0.43 5.84 17.72
C GLN A 31 -0.09 5.73 16.22
N SER A 32 -0.41 4.58 15.61
CA SER A 32 -0.14 4.26 14.18
C SER A 32 -0.70 5.27 13.17
N GLN A 33 -1.60 6.14 13.60
CA GLN A 33 -2.10 7.27 12.83
C GLN A 33 -2.01 8.54 13.69
N ILE A 34 -1.29 9.55 13.20
CA ILE A 34 -1.11 10.84 13.89
C ILE A 34 -2.47 11.49 14.20
N THR A 35 -3.45 11.33 13.30
CA THR A 35 -4.84 11.82 13.46
C THR A 35 -5.56 11.23 14.67
N LEU A 36 -5.21 10.02 15.11
CA LEU A 36 -5.86 9.37 16.26
C LEU A 36 -5.37 9.95 17.61
N ASN A 37 -4.22 10.62 17.63
CA ASN A 37 -3.69 11.28 18.83
C ASN A 37 -4.22 12.72 19.02
N LEU A 38 -5.01 13.27 18.08
CA LEU A 38 -5.51 14.63 18.21
C LEU A 38 -6.52 14.76 19.36
N PRO A 39 -6.41 15.79 20.22
CA PRO A 39 -7.38 16.04 21.29
C PRO A 39 -8.75 16.40 20.71
N ARG A 40 -9.78 15.64 21.10
CA ARG A 40 -11.15 15.69 20.53
C ARG A 40 -11.97 16.94 20.89
N GLY A 41 -11.44 17.83 21.73
CA GLY A 41 -12.17 18.98 22.28
C GLY A 41 -12.19 20.25 21.41
N ASN A 42 -11.26 20.41 20.47
CA ASN A 42 -11.10 21.65 19.69
C ASN A 42 -11.73 21.55 18.29
N LEU A 43 -12.40 22.63 17.85
CA LEU A 43 -13.01 22.74 16.52
C LEU A 43 -12.02 22.45 15.38
N SER A 44 -10.75 22.87 15.55
CA SER A 44 -9.64 22.61 14.63
C SER A 44 -9.35 21.11 14.47
N SER A 45 -9.38 20.32 15.55
CA SER A 45 -9.21 18.87 15.50
C SER A 45 -10.33 18.19 14.73
N LYS A 46 -11.57 18.66 14.91
CA LYS A 46 -12.74 18.13 14.21
C LYS A 46 -12.63 18.36 12.70
N ILE A 47 -12.23 19.56 12.28
CA ILE A 47 -11.98 19.89 10.86
C ILE A 47 -10.84 19.02 10.31
N ALA A 48 -9.72 18.89 11.03
CA ALA A 48 -8.59 18.06 10.60
C ALA A 48 -8.96 16.58 10.40
N ILE A 49 -9.79 16.02 11.29
CA ILE A 49 -10.32 14.66 11.15
C ILE A 49 -11.19 14.56 9.89
N TYR A 50 -12.14 15.48 9.69
CA TYR A 50 -13.00 15.46 8.50
C TYR A 50 -12.21 15.58 7.20
N THR A 51 -11.23 16.49 7.12
CA THR A 51 -10.36 16.62 5.95
C THR A 51 -9.55 15.35 5.70
N THR A 52 -9.06 14.71 6.76
CA THR A 52 -8.32 13.45 6.65
C THR A 52 -9.21 12.32 6.13
N LEU A 53 -10.50 12.30 6.45
CA LEU A 53 -11.43 11.27 5.96
C LEU A 53 -11.78 11.43 4.48
N VAL A 54 -11.84 12.66 3.96
CA VAL A 54 -12.15 12.91 2.55
C VAL A 54 -11.10 12.30 1.62
N ASN A 55 -9.82 12.35 2.00
CA ASN A 55 -8.71 11.86 1.17
C ASN A 55 -8.80 10.35 0.86
N PRO A 56 -8.92 9.44 1.85
CA PRO A 56 -9.14 8.02 1.62
C PRO A 56 -10.44 7.71 0.89
N LEU A 57 -11.53 8.43 1.18
CA LEU A 57 -12.83 8.19 0.51
C LEU A 57 -12.72 8.41 -1.00
N THR A 58 -12.15 9.55 -1.41
CA THR A 58 -11.96 9.86 -2.83
C THR A 58 -10.97 8.90 -3.49
N LYS A 59 -9.85 8.61 -2.81
CA LYS A 59 -8.85 7.66 -3.34
C LYS A 59 -9.42 6.26 -3.48
N TYR A 60 -10.21 5.79 -2.53
CA TYR A 60 -10.84 4.48 -2.56
C TYR A 60 -11.75 4.33 -3.79
N ALA A 61 -12.60 5.32 -4.07
CA ALA A 61 -13.44 5.32 -5.27
C ALA A 61 -12.61 5.22 -6.55
N LEU A 62 -11.53 6.01 -6.64
CA LEU A 62 -10.61 5.99 -7.80
C LEU A 62 -9.88 4.66 -7.99
N PHE A 63 -9.65 3.89 -6.93
CA PHE A 63 -9.04 2.56 -7.04
C PHE A 63 -10.06 1.46 -7.33
N VAL A 64 -11.23 1.49 -6.69
CA VAL A 64 -12.23 0.41 -6.83
C VAL A 64 -12.86 0.38 -8.21
N ILE A 65 -13.10 1.52 -8.85
CA ILE A 65 -13.69 1.59 -10.19
C ILE A 65 -12.86 0.79 -11.22
N PRO A 66 -11.56 1.08 -11.46
CA PRO A 66 -10.79 0.34 -12.44
C PRO A 66 -10.55 -1.12 -12.05
N ILE A 67 -10.54 -1.45 -10.75
CA ILE A 67 -10.46 -2.85 -10.29
C ILE A 67 -11.74 -3.61 -10.64
N ALA A 68 -12.91 -3.00 -10.40
CA ALA A 68 -14.19 -3.58 -10.77
C ALA A 68 -14.28 -3.79 -12.28
N ASP A 69 -13.90 -2.78 -13.07
CA ASP A 69 -13.90 -2.86 -14.53
C ASP A 69 -12.97 -3.98 -15.04
N ALA A 70 -11.76 -4.10 -14.46
CA ALA A 70 -10.81 -5.17 -14.83
C ALA A 70 -11.33 -6.58 -14.49
N ILE A 71 -12.07 -6.74 -13.39
CA ILE A 71 -12.69 -8.03 -13.01
C ILE A 71 -13.88 -8.34 -13.93
N GLU A 72 -14.72 -7.35 -14.23
CA GLU A 72 -15.86 -7.49 -15.15
C GLU A 72 -15.41 -7.89 -16.57
N ASP A 73 -14.31 -7.28 -17.05
CA ASP A 73 -13.69 -7.61 -18.33
C ASP A 73 -13.06 -9.01 -18.32
N SER A 74 -12.31 -9.35 -17.25
CA SER A 74 -11.70 -10.68 -17.10
C SER A 74 -12.74 -11.82 -17.09
N LEU A 75 -13.92 -11.58 -16.51
CA LEU A 75 -15.02 -12.55 -16.51
C LEU A 75 -15.81 -12.56 -17.83
N ARG A 76 -15.57 -11.62 -18.76
CA ARG A 76 -16.37 -11.40 -19.98
C ARG A 76 -17.85 -11.13 -19.71
N VAL A 77 -18.16 -10.59 -18.54
CA VAL A 77 -19.54 -10.39 -18.05
C VAL A 77 -20.03 -8.95 -18.26
N ALA A 78 -19.24 -8.13 -18.97
CA ALA A 78 -19.47 -6.70 -19.23
C ALA A 78 -20.88 -6.34 -19.73
N ASN A 79 -21.63 -7.28 -20.30
CA ASN A 79 -22.97 -7.02 -20.86
C ASN A 79 -24.14 -7.20 -19.86
N SER A 80 -23.91 -7.80 -18.68
CA SER A 80 -24.99 -8.06 -17.71
C SER A 80 -24.95 -7.09 -16.52
N ARG A 81 -25.84 -6.09 -16.56
CA ARG A 81 -26.05 -5.12 -15.47
C ARG A 81 -26.17 -5.73 -14.07
N PRO A 82 -26.93 -6.83 -13.83
CA PRO A 82 -27.05 -7.37 -12.48
C PRO A 82 -25.74 -7.98 -11.97
N VAL A 83 -24.92 -8.56 -12.85
CA VAL A 83 -23.66 -9.19 -12.42
C VAL A 83 -22.56 -8.16 -12.21
N SER A 84 -22.49 -7.10 -13.03
CA SER A 84 -21.64 -5.93 -12.76
C SER A 84 -21.95 -5.29 -11.40
N LEU A 85 -23.24 -5.09 -11.10
CA LEU A 85 -23.68 -4.63 -9.77
C LEU A 85 -23.31 -5.62 -8.65
N ALA A 86 -23.46 -6.92 -8.87
CA ALA A 86 -23.07 -7.94 -7.89
C ALA A 86 -21.56 -7.93 -7.61
N ILE A 87 -20.71 -7.76 -8.64
CA ILE A 87 -19.24 -7.68 -8.48
C ILE A 87 -18.85 -6.44 -7.69
N ARG A 88 -19.42 -5.27 -8.04
CA ARG A 88 -19.13 -4.01 -7.33
C ARG A 88 -19.57 -4.06 -5.88
N THR A 89 -20.77 -4.57 -5.61
CA THR A 89 -21.26 -4.72 -4.24
C THR A 89 -20.43 -5.74 -3.46
N ALA A 90 -20.06 -6.87 -4.05
CA ALA A 90 -19.18 -7.85 -3.42
C ALA A 90 -17.79 -7.28 -3.09
N LEU A 91 -17.20 -6.46 -3.97
CA LEU A 91 -15.93 -5.77 -3.71
C LEU A 91 -16.05 -4.82 -2.52
N VAL A 92 -17.09 -3.98 -2.49
CA VAL A 92 -17.31 -3.03 -1.38
C VAL A 92 -17.52 -3.79 -0.08
N VAL A 93 -18.43 -4.77 -0.06
CA VAL A 93 -18.72 -5.60 1.12
C VAL A 93 -17.45 -6.32 1.60
N GLY A 94 -16.68 -6.92 0.70
CA GLY A 94 -15.42 -7.59 1.03
C GLY A 94 -14.42 -6.64 1.70
N THR A 95 -14.23 -5.44 1.16
CA THR A 95 -13.35 -4.44 1.78
C THR A 95 -13.87 -3.96 3.14
N THR A 96 -15.20 -3.84 3.31
CA THR A 96 -15.81 -3.48 4.61
C THR A 96 -15.58 -4.57 5.65
N VAL A 97 -15.75 -5.86 5.29
CA VAL A 97 -15.48 -6.98 6.19
C VAL A 97 -14.01 -6.97 6.64
N VAL A 98 -13.07 -6.78 5.71
CA VAL A 98 -11.63 -6.67 6.05
C VAL A 98 -11.35 -5.47 6.97
N ALA A 99 -12.00 -4.33 6.73
CA ALA A 99 -11.87 -3.15 7.57
C ALA A 99 -12.40 -3.36 9.00
N LEU A 100 -13.44 -4.19 9.16
CA LEU A 100 -14.01 -4.51 10.47
C LEU A 100 -13.20 -5.57 11.23
N THR A 101 -12.59 -6.54 10.53
CA THR A 101 -11.83 -7.62 11.17
C THR A 101 -10.42 -7.21 11.60
N VAL A 102 -9.81 -6.22 10.94
CA VAL A 102 -8.45 -5.75 11.28
C VAL A 102 -8.50 -4.26 11.65
N PRO A 103 -8.87 -3.91 12.90
CA PRO A 103 -9.01 -2.52 13.33
C PRO A 103 -7.68 -1.75 13.46
N LEU A 104 -6.54 -2.43 13.24
CA LEU A 104 -5.21 -1.87 13.45
C LEU A 104 -4.54 -1.53 12.12
N PHE A 105 -4.67 -0.26 11.70
CA PHE A 105 -4.10 0.30 10.47
C PHE A 105 -2.61 0.01 10.30
N GLY A 106 -1.84 0.02 11.40
CA GLY A 106 -0.40 -0.28 11.38
C GLY A 106 -0.05 -1.69 10.91
N TYR A 107 -0.83 -2.70 11.30
CA TYR A 107 -0.59 -4.08 10.85
C TYR A 107 -0.97 -4.29 9.39
N VAL A 108 -2.10 -3.72 8.96
CA VAL A 108 -2.53 -3.80 7.55
C VAL A 108 -1.53 -3.13 6.62
N THR A 109 -1.03 -1.94 6.99
CA THR A 109 -0.01 -1.22 6.20
C THR A 109 1.33 -1.94 6.17
N MET A 110 1.78 -2.50 7.31
CA MET A 110 2.99 -3.31 7.36
C MET A 110 2.90 -4.55 6.48
N LEU A 111 1.78 -5.29 6.54
CA LEU A 111 1.55 -6.49 5.73
C LEU A 111 1.44 -6.14 4.24
N THR A 112 0.67 -5.10 3.91
CA THR A 112 0.49 -4.62 2.53
C THR A 112 1.82 -4.17 1.93
N GLY A 113 2.63 -3.43 2.70
CA GLY A 113 3.98 -3.03 2.26
C GLY A 113 4.91 -4.23 2.08
N ALA A 114 4.95 -5.14 3.06
CA ALA A 114 5.84 -6.30 3.01
C ALA A 114 5.50 -7.26 1.88
N LEU A 115 4.22 -7.49 1.58
CA LEU A 115 3.79 -8.45 0.54
C LEU A 115 3.57 -7.80 -0.82
N LEU A 116 2.68 -6.81 -0.88
CA LEU A 116 2.23 -6.24 -2.16
C LEU A 116 3.27 -5.30 -2.74
N ALA A 117 3.87 -4.42 -1.92
CA ALA A 117 4.87 -3.49 -2.43
C ALA A 117 6.17 -4.21 -2.81
N SER A 118 6.66 -5.16 -2.01
CA SER A 118 7.84 -5.97 -2.38
C SER A 118 7.61 -6.76 -3.68
N SER A 119 6.42 -7.34 -3.86
CA SER A 119 6.12 -8.15 -5.05
C SER A 119 5.88 -7.29 -6.30
N VAL A 120 5.01 -6.29 -6.21
CA VAL A 120 4.60 -5.52 -7.38
C VAL A 120 5.61 -4.42 -7.73
N ILE A 121 6.19 -3.74 -6.74
CA ILE A 121 7.08 -2.60 -6.98
C ILE A 121 8.53 -3.07 -7.16
N MET A 122 8.97 -4.06 -6.37
CA MET A 122 10.36 -4.49 -6.38
C MET A 122 10.59 -5.67 -7.33
N LEU A 123 9.78 -6.73 -7.27
CA LEU A 123 9.99 -7.91 -8.15
C LEU A 123 9.57 -7.65 -9.60
N MET A 124 8.45 -6.98 -9.87
CA MET A 124 7.96 -6.79 -11.24
C MET A 124 8.98 -6.11 -12.18
N PRO A 125 9.57 -4.94 -11.86
CA PRO A 125 10.58 -4.33 -12.73
C PRO A 125 11.86 -5.16 -12.83
N CYS A 126 12.29 -5.81 -11.74
CA CYS A 126 13.47 -6.69 -11.75
C CYS A 126 13.26 -7.91 -12.65
N VAL A 127 12.10 -8.56 -12.59
CA VAL A 127 11.76 -9.71 -13.45
C VAL A 127 11.64 -9.27 -14.91
N CYS A 128 10.99 -8.14 -15.19
CA CYS A 128 10.93 -7.58 -16.54
C CYS A 128 12.33 -7.28 -17.10
N TYR A 129 13.20 -6.65 -16.32
CA TYR A 129 14.57 -6.33 -16.70
C TYR A 129 15.44 -7.60 -16.90
N LEU A 130 15.31 -8.59 -16.00
CA LEU A 130 16.03 -9.86 -16.13
C LEU A 130 15.56 -10.65 -17.38
N LYS A 131 14.24 -10.67 -17.65
CA LYS A 131 13.67 -11.35 -18.81
C LYS A 131 14.15 -10.74 -20.12
N ILE A 132 14.14 -9.40 -20.24
CA ILE A 132 14.64 -8.71 -21.45
C ILE A 132 16.16 -8.84 -21.60
N SER A 133 16.91 -8.66 -20.51
CA SER A 133 18.37 -8.81 -20.50
C SER A 133 18.80 -10.24 -20.88
N SER A 134 18.07 -11.25 -20.41
CA SER A 134 18.37 -12.66 -20.74
C SER A 134 18.14 -13.00 -22.21
N MET A 135 17.22 -12.31 -22.89
CA MET A 135 16.97 -12.51 -24.33
C MET A 135 18.02 -11.80 -25.20
N THR A 136 18.54 -10.66 -24.77
CA THR A 136 19.48 -9.83 -25.57
C THR A 136 20.96 -10.11 -25.27
N SER A 137 21.33 -10.53 -24.05
CA SER A 137 22.75 -10.72 -23.71
C SER A 137 22.99 -11.86 -22.70
N LYS A 138 23.89 -12.79 -23.07
CA LYS A 138 24.34 -13.91 -22.21
C LYS A 138 25.45 -13.53 -21.21
N LYS A 139 26.06 -12.35 -21.31
CA LYS A 139 27.10 -11.92 -20.36
C LYS A 139 26.49 -11.56 -19.00
N LEU A 140 27.12 -12.04 -17.94
CA LEU A 140 26.77 -11.73 -16.55
C LEU A 140 27.25 -10.30 -16.22
N GLY A 141 26.43 -9.30 -16.58
CA GLY A 141 26.71 -7.91 -16.24
C GLY A 141 26.46 -7.63 -14.75
N PHE A 142 27.17 -6.63 -14.20
CA PHE A 142 26.97 -6.11 -12.85
C PHE A 142 25.49 -5.78 -12.56
N GLU A 143 24.78 -5.23 -13.55
CA GLU A 143 23.35 -4.89 -13.47
C GLU A 143 22.45 -6.11 -13.19
N ARG A 144 22.79 -7.28 -13.75
CA ARG A 144 22.04 -8.53 -13.53
C ARG A 144 22.22 -9.02 -12.09
N VAL A 145 23.43 -8.94 -11.54
CA VAL A 145 23.72 -9.32 -10.15
C VAL A 145 22.95 -8.42 -9.19
N VAL A 146 22.95 -7.11 -9.42
CA VAL A 146 22.20 -6.14 -8.61
C VAL A 146 20.69 -6.45 -8.61
N CYS A 147 20.10 -6.72 -9.78
CA CYS A 147 18.67 -7.07 -9.87
C CYS A 147 18.32 -8.38 -9.13
N VAL A 148 19.19 -9.40 -9.22
CA VAL A 148 19.00 -10.67 -8.49
C VAL A 148 19.09 -10.43 -6.99
N CYS A 149 20.08 -9.67 -6.51
CA CYS A 149 20.21 -9.33 -5.09
C CYS A 149 18.98 -8.58 -4.56
N ILE A 150 18.49 -7.59 -5.31
CA ILE A 150 17.26 -6.85 -4.99
C ILE A 150 16.06 -7.80 -4.90
N SER A 151 15.95 -8.74 -5.82
CA SER A 151 14.85 -9.72 -5.84
C SER A 151 14.89 -10.66 -4.63
N VAL A 152 16.08 -11.17 -4.29
CA VAL A 152 16.26 -12.03 -3.10
C VAL A 152 15.93 -11.26 -1.81
N LEU A 153 16.37 -10.00 -1.71
CA LEU A 153 16.05 -9.14 -0.57
C LEU A 153 14.54 -8.90 -0.46
N ALA A 154 13.86 -8.62 -1.57
CA ALA A 154 12.41 -8.40 -1.60
C ALA A 154 11.63 -9.64 -1.10
N VAL A 155 12.03 -10.84 -1.54
CA VAL A 155 11.44 -12.10 -1.06
C VAL A 155 11.71 -12.30 0.43
N GLY A 156 12.92 -12.03 0.89
CA GLY A 156 13.25 -12.10 2.33
C GLY A 156 12.36 -11.18 3.17
N ILE A 157 12.19 -9.93 2.74
CA ILE A 157 11.31 -8.96 3.40
C ILE A 157 9.86 -9.43 3.39
N ALA A 158 9.37 -9.97 2.28
CA ALA A 158 8.00 -10.49 2.17
C ALA A 158 7.75 -11.65 3.14
N VAL A 159 8.67 -12.60 3.21
CA VAL A 159 8.56 -13.77 4.08
C VAL A 159 8.60 -13.35 5.55
N VAL A 160 9.64 -12.60 5.96
CA VAL A 160 9.80 -12.16 7.35
C VAL A 160 8.66 -11.22 7.77
N GLY A 161 8.29 -10.26 6.92
CA GLY A 161 7.22 -9.31 7.19
C GLY A 161 5.85 -9.99 7.35
N THR A 162 5.58 -11.04 6.56
CA THR A 162 4.35 -11.84 6.69
C THR A 162 4.33 -12.62 8.00
N PHE A 163 5.43 -13.29 8.35
CA PHE A 163 5.52 -14.03 9.61
C PHE A 163 5.35 -13.11 10.83
N VAL A 164 5.99 -11.94 10.82
CA VAL A 164 5.86 -10.96 11.91
C VAL A 164 4.43 -10.43 11.99
N SER A 165 3.84 -10.02 10.87
CA SER A 165 2.48 -9.48 10.84
C SER A 165 1.45 -10.53 11.29
N PHE A 166 1.58 -11.77 10.82
CA PHE A 166 0.67 -12.87 11.19
C PHE A 166 0.78 -13.20 12.69
N LYS A 167 2.00 -13.26 13.24
CA LYS A 167 2.22 -13.47 14.67
C LYS A 167 1.60 -12.34 15.51
N HIS A 168 1.68 -11.10 15.05
CA HIS A 168 1.06 -9.96 15.72
C HIS A 168 -0.47 -10.01 15.67
N ILE A 169 -1.07 -10.37 14.53
CA ILE A 169 -2.52 -10.52 14.37
C ILE A 169 -3.05 -11.63 15.29
N VAL A 170 -2.41 -12.81 15.29
CA VAL A 170 -2.84 -13.95 16.13
C VAL A 170 -2.69 -13.66 17.62
N ARG A 171 -1.70 -12.87 18.03
CA ARG A 171 -1.49 -12.49 19.43
C ARG A 171 -2.40 -11.35 19.89
N SER A 172 -2.98 -10.58 18.96
CA SER A 172 -3.91 -9.47 19.29
C SER A 172 -5.39 -9.84 19.16
N LEU A 173 -5.71 -11.04 18.65
CA LEU A 173 -7.02 -11.67 18.78
C LEU A 173 -7.11 -12.34 20.16
#